data_AF-A0A8T4CGS0-F1
#
_entry.id   AF-A0A8T4CGS0-F1
#
_cell.length_a   1.000
_cell.length_b   1.000
_cell.length_c   1.000
_cell.angle_alpha   90.00
_cell.angle_beta   90.00
_cell.angle_gamma   90.00
#
_symmetry.space_group_name_H-M   'P 1'
#
loop_
_entity.id
_entity.type
_entity.pdbx_description
1 polymer ?
#
loop_
_entity_poly.entity_id
_entity_poly.type
_entity_poly.pdbx_seq_one_letter_code
_entity_poly.pdbx_strand_id
1 'polypeptide(L)'
;MSLLSLTEQQHQLLEQLVRRRNTPQWLATRAMIVLQLRKGASIRQTARRLHLSRNTVRTWLRRWKNQEENLLLTENQADDDFPLSDRITATLSDSQRLGRPPTFSPEAMVQIVAIACEAPQKFSRPITHWTARELAEEAQKQGLVERISPRSVGRFLKSVIPSTTSQPLLAESRHRRPRSV
;
A
#
# COMPACT_ATOMS: atom_id res chain seq x y z
N MET A 1 25.25 23.58 14.21
CA MET A 1 24.44 22.72 15.09
C MET A 1 23.98 21.51 14.27
N SER A 2 24.28 20.30 14.72
CA SER A 2 23.77 19.06 14.11
C SER A 2 22.24 19.02 14.21
N LEU A 3 21.57 18.60 13.14
CA LEU A 3 20.10 18.50 13.12
C LEU A 3 19.59 17.10 13.54
N LEU A 4 20.53 16.16 13.71
CA LEU A 4 20.33 14.75 14.02
C LEU A 4 21.45 14.23 14.93
N SER A 5 21.08 13.41 15.92
CA SER A 5 21.95 12.48 16.63
C SER A 5 21.96 11.15 15.87
N LEU A 6 23.14 10.54 15.72
CA LEU A 6 23.30 9.20 15.16
C LEU A 6 24.38 8.49 15.97
N THR A 7 24.11 7.26 16.39
CA THR A 7 25.12 6.39 16.98
C THR A 7 26.20 6.07 15.96
N GLU A 8 27.36 5.61 16.42
CA GLU A 8 28.46 5.30 15.51
C GLU A 8 28.16 4.06 14.66
N GLN A 9 27.46 3.07 15.20
CA GLN A 9 27.00 1.91 14.43
C GLN A 9 26.02 2.32 13.32
N GLN A 10 25.01 3.14 13.64
CA GLN A 10 24.06 3.65 12.62
C GLN A 10 24.77 4.44 11.53
N HIS A 11 25.75 5.27 11.90
CA HIS A 11 26.53 6.02 10.92
C HIS A 11 27.34 5.13 10.00
N GLN A 12 28.05 4.14 10.53
CA GLN A 12 28.83 3.19 9.74
C GLN A 12 27.94 2.41 8.78
N LEU A 13 26.77 1.94 9.22
CA LEU A 13 25.81 1.25 8.36
C LEU A 13 25.29 2.16 7.23
N LEU A 14 24.98 3.42 7.52
CA LEU A 14 24.58 4.39 6.50
C LEU A 14 25.70 4.66 5.49
N GLU A 15 26.96 4.76 5.93
CA GLU A 15 28.11 4.89 5.02
C GLU A 15 28.30 3.66 4.14
N GLN A 16 28.14 2.45 4.71
CA GLN A 16 28.19 1.20 3.96
C GLN A 16 27.09 1.13 2.90
N LEU A 17 25.86 1.54 3.23
CA LEU A 17 24.77 1.62 2.26
C LEU A 17 25.11 2.53 1.08
N VAL A 18 25.69 3.71 1.34
CA VAL A 18 26.09 4.64 0.28
C VAL A 18 27.22 4.10 -0.60
N ARG A 19 28.19 3.38 -0.02
CA ARG A 19 29.35 2.85 -0.74
C ARG A 19 29.09 1.54 -1.50
N ARG A 20 28.11 0.74 -1.08
CA ARG A 20 27.82 -0.57 -1.64
C ARG A 20 27.35 -0.46 -3.10
N ARG A 21 27.99 -1.23 -4.00
CA ARG A 21 27.80 -1.15 -5.46
C ARG A 21 26.36 -1.37 -5.96
N ASN A 22 25.59 -2.22 -5.28
CA ASN A 22 24.25 -2.63 -5.71
C ASN A 22 23.14 -1.94 -4.92
N THR A 23 23.47 -0.88 -4.16
CA THR A 23 22.46 -0.13 -3.42
C THR A 23 21.57 0.64 -4.40
N PRO A 24 20.24 0.50 -4.33
CA PRO A 24 19.33 1.30 -5.13
C PRO A 24 19.58 2.80 -4.93
N GLN A 25 19.57 3.58 -6.01
CA GLN A 25 19.88 5.01 -5.94
C GLN A 25 18.99 5.76 -4.95
N TRP A 26 17.71 5.39 -4.82
CA TRP A 26 16.80 6.00 -3.85
C TRP A 26 17.27 5.80 -2.40
N LEU A 27 17.80 4.62 -2.07
CA LEU A 27 18.26 4.26 -0.73
C LEU A 27 19.56 5.02 -0.41
N ALA A 28 20.52 5.00 -1.33
CA ALA A 28 21.76 5.77 -1.21
C ALA A 28 21.47 7.28 -1.07
N THR A 29 20.52 7.82 -1.84
CA THR A 29 20.11 9.24 -1.77
C THR A 29 19.56 9.59 -0.39
N ARG A 30 18.68 8.74 0.17
CA ARG A 30 18.09 8.98 1.50
C ARG A 30 19.11 8.82 2.62
N ALA A 31 20.03 7.85 2.52
CA ALA A 31 21.15 7.70 3.45
C ALA A 31 22.07 8.93 3.42
N MET A 32 22.39 9.47 2.23
CA MET A 32 23.17 10.71 2.09
C MET A 32 22.49 11.91 2.76
N ILE A 33 21.15 12.03 2.68
CA ILE A 33 20.41 13.09 3.39
C ILE A 33 20.70 13.03 4.89
N VAL A 34 20.56 11.84 5.49
CA VAL A 34 20.76 11.62 6.93
C VAL A 34 22.20 11.92 7.34
N LEU A 35 23.18 11.43 6.57
CA LEU A 35 24.61 11.69 6.82
C LEU A 35 24.97 13.19 6.74
N GLN A 36 24.43 13.94 5.77
CA GLN A 36 24.68 15.38 5.66
C GLN A 36 24.09 16.16 6.85
N LEU A 37 22.90 15.76 7.32
CA LEU A 37 22.24 16.40 8.46
C LEU A 37 22.96 16.10 9.79
N ARG A 38 23.56 14.90 9.95
CA ARG A 38 24.48 14.57 11.07
C ARG A 38 25.68 15.51 11.10
N LYS A 39 26.29 15.76 9.92
CA LYS A 39 27.44 16.67 9.75
C LYS A 39 27.10 18.15 10.01
N GLY A 40 25.85 18.47 10.36
CA GLY A 40 25.41 19.82 10.66
C GLY A 40 25.06 20.67 9.44
N ALA A 41 24.94 20.06 8.25
CA ALA A 41 24.41 20.76 7.10
C ALA A 41 22.94 21.13 7.33
N SER A 42 22.56 22.35 6.97
CA SER A 42 21.16 22.77 6.98
C SER A 42 20.37 22.07 5.88
N ILE A 43 19.04 22.00 6.04
CA ILE A 43 18.11 21.47 5.02
C ILE A 43 18.35 22.12 3.65
N ARG A 44 18.63 23.43 3.61
CA ARG A 44 18.89 24.16 2.35
C ARG A 44 20.21 23.73 1.71
N GLN A 45 21.27 23.56 2.50
CA GLN A 45 22.56 23.10 2.01
C GLN A 45 22.49 21.65 1.51
N THR A 46 21.86 20.75 2.27
CA THR A 46 21.65 19.35 1.86
C THR A 46 20.86 19.25 0.56
N ALA A 47 19.77 20.01 0.45
CA ALA A 47 18.96 20.05 -0.76
C ALA A 47 19.75 20.50 -2.00
N ARG A 48 20.55 21.57 -1.86
CA ARG A 48 21.44 22.05 -2.94
C ARG A 48 22.50 21.02 -3.33
N ARG A 49 23.17 20.42 -2.34
CA ARG A 49 24.27 19.46 -2.56
C ARG A 49 23.82 18.18 -3.26
N LEU A 50 22.61 17.72 -2.94
CA LEU A 50 22.05 16.48 -3.49
C LEU A 50 21.12 16.71 -4.68
N HIS A 51 20.96 17.95 -5.16
CA HIS A 51 20.02 18.32 -6.21
C HIS A 51 18.57 17.87 -5.94
N LEU A 52 18.10 18.03 -4.70
CA LEU A 52 16.76 17.63 -4.26
C LEU A 52 15.91 18.83 -3.85
N SER A 53 14.59 18.61 -3.75
CA SER A 53 13.70 19.59 -3.15
C SER A 53 13.91 19.68 -1.62
N ARG A 54 13.74 20.88 -1.06
CA ARG A 54 13.74 21.09 0.41
C ARG A 54 12.68 20.22 1.11
N ASN A 55 11.55 19.97 0.46
CA ASN A 55 10.48 19.14 0.99
C ASN A 55 10.91 17.68 1.13
N THR A 56 11.63 17.14 0.13
CA THR A 56 12.20 15.79 0.20
C THR A 56 13.12 15.64 1.41
N VAL A 57 14.04 16.59 1.61
CA VAL A 57 14.95 16.59 2.76
C VAL A 57 14.18 16.70 4.09
N ARG A 58 13.16 17.57 4.17
CA ARG A 58 12.29 17.68 5.36
C ARG A 58 11.55 16.38 5.67
N THR A 59 11.01 15.71 4.64
CA THR A 59 10.28 14.45 4.80
C THR A 59 11.18 13.38 5.41
N TRP A 60 12.39 13.20 4.86
CA TRP A 60 13.31 12.18 5.36
C TRP A 60 13.91 12.52 6.72
N LEU A 61 14.18 13.80 7.00
CA LEU A 61 14.54 14.24 8.35
C LEU A 61 13.45 13.90 9.36
N ARG A 62 12.18 14.21 9.05
CA ARG A 62 11.04 13.90 9.92
C ARG A 62 10.88 12.39 10.11
N ARG A 63 10.94 11.62 9.02
CA ARG A 63 10.83 10.15 9.07
C ARG A 63 11.91 9.53 9.93
N TRP A 64 13.16 9.97 9.77
CA TRP A 64 14.27 9.50 10.60
C TRP A 64 14.04 9.81 12.08
N LYS A 65 13.71 11.07 12.42
CA LYS A 65 13.43 11.47 13.81
C LYS A 65 12.30 10.66 14.45
N ASN A 66 11.24 10.38 13.69
CA ASN A 66 10.13 9.57 14.18
C ASN A 66 10.50 8.10 14.43
N GLN A 67 11.65 7.63 13.93
CA GLN A 67 12.13 6.25 14.10
C GLN A 67 13.42 6.17 14.95
N GLU A 68 13.95 7.31 15.40
CA GLU A 68 15.22 7.38 16.15
C GLU A 68 15.15 6.55 17.43
N GLU A 69 14.07 6.66 18.19
CA GLU A 69 13.85 5.87 19.42
C GLU A 69 13.77 4.36 19.13
N ASN A 70 13.04 3.94 18.09
CA ASN A 70 12.94 2.54 17.69
C ASN A 70 14.30 1.95 17.28
N LEU A 71 15.11 2.74 16.56
CA LEU A 71 16.45 2.32 16.13
C LEU A 71 17.40 2.20 17.34
N LEU A 72 17.32 3.12 18.31
CA LEU A 72 18.11 3.06 19.55
C LEU A 72 17.72 1.86 20.42
N LEU A 73 16.41 1.61 20.59
CA LEU A 73 15.93 0.45 21.36
C LEU A 73 16.42 -0.86 20.74
N THR A 74 16.38 -0.94 19.40
CA THR A 74 16.90 -2.13 18.71
C THR A 74 18.42 -2.23 18.83
N GLU A 75 19.17 -1.15 18.67
CA GLU A 75 20.65 -1.22 18.78
C GLU A 75 21.11 -1.83 20.12
N ASN A 76 20.32 -1.64 21.18
CA ASN A 76 20.55 -2.23 22.50
C ASN A 76 20.02 -3.67 22.64
N GLN A 77 19.10 -4.11 21.78
CA GLN A 77 18.56 -5.46 21.75
C GLN A 77 19.25 -6.25 20.63
N ALA A 78 20.09 -7.22 21.00
CA ALA A 78 20.72 -8.14 20.05
C ALA A 78 19.69 -9.13 19.49
N ASP A 79 18.74 -8.62 18.70
CA ASP A 79 17.76 -9.40 17.95
C ASP A 79 18.42 -9.90 16.66
N ASP A 80 18.64 -11.21 16.57
CA ASP A 80 19.29 -11.86 15.42
C ASP A 80 18.35 -11.92 14.19
N ASP A 81 17.03 -11.95 14.41
CA ASP A 81 16.02 -12.15 13.36
C ASP A 81 15.84 -10.95 12.42
N PHE A 82 16.10 -9.72 12.89
CA PHE A 82 15.97 -8.52 12.07
C PHE A 82 17.08 -7.51 12.37
N PRO A 83 18.24 -7.64 11.69
CA PRO A 83 19.44 -6.89 12.03
C PRO A 83 19.23 -5.39 11.86
N LEU A 84 20.04 -4.60 12.57
CA LEU A 84 19.98 -3.13 12.53
C LEU A 84 20.08 -2.57 11.10
N SER A 85 20.83 -3.23 10.20
CA SER A 85 20.95 -2.85 8.79
C SER A 85 19.60 -2.87 8.06
N ASP A 86 18.77 -3.86 8.34
CA ASP A 86 17.49 -4.07 7.66
C ASP A 86 16.45 -3.10 8.22
N ARG A 87 16.53 -2.77 9.52
CA ARG A 87 15.72 -1.72 10.15
C ARG A 87 16.05 -0.32 9.63
N ILE A 88 17.33 -0.01 9.44
CA ILE A 88 17.75 1.25 8.79
C ILE A 88 17.21 1.28 7.36
N THR A 89 17.32 0.17 6.63
CA THR A 89 16.79 0.07 5.26
C THR A 89 15.27 0.26 5.21
N ALA A 90 14.52 -0.36 6.14
CA ALA A 90 13.08 -0.20 6.28
C ALA A 90 12.70 1.26 6.62
N THR A 91 13.44 1.90 7.52
CA THR A 91 13.25 3.32 7.90
C THR A 91 13.45 4.26 6.70
N LEU A 92 14.42 3.95 5.83
CA LEU A 92 14.68 4.70 4.61
C LEU A 92 13.79 4.28 3.43
N SER A 93 12.97 3.25 3.57
CA SER A 93 12.04 2.79 2.53
C SER A 93 10.77 3.63 2.51
N ASP A 94 10.04 3.60 1.39
CA ASP A 94 8.76 4.28 1.34
C ASP A 94 7.73 3.53 2.18
N SER A 95 7.04 4.25 3.06
CA SER A 95 5.85 3.73 3.72
C SER A 95 4.86 3.26 2.66
N GLN A 96 4.16 2.15 2.94
CA GLN A 96 3.03 1.74 2.11
C GLN A 96 2.12 2.95 1.91
N ARG A 97 1.81 3.26 0.65
CA ARG A 97 0.92 4.37 0.34
C ARG A 97 -0.41 4.04 0.99
N LEU A 98 -0.77 4.77 2.04
CA LEU A 98 -2.13 4.80 2.52
C LEU A 98 -2.91 5.43 1.36
N GLY A 99 -3.57 4.58 0.57
CA GLY A 99 -4.44 5.02 -0.50
C GLY A 99 -5.49 5.98 0.05
N ARG A 100 -6.25 6.63 -0.84
CA ARG A 100 -7.42 7.39 -0.39
C ARG A 100 -8.30 6.44 0.44
N PRO A 101 -8.72 6.82 1.66
CA PRO A 101 -9.61 5.98 2.44
C PRO A 101 -10.85 5.64 1.59
N PRO A 102 -11.33 4.39 1.62
CA PRO A 102 -12.46 3.99 0.80
C PRO A 102 -13.68 4.84 1.17
N THR A 103 -14.41 5.32 0.16
CA THR A 103 -15.59 6.18 0.35
C THR A 103 -16.73 5.46 1.09
N PHE A 104 -16.76 4.13 1.01
CA PHE A 104 -17.74 3.30 1.67
C PHE A 104 -17.01 2.40 2.66
N SER A 105 -17.54 2.25 3.86
CA SER A 105 -16.90 1.39 4.85
C SER A 105 -17.08 -0.10 4.48
N PRO A 106 -16.16 -0.97 4.90
CA PRO A 106 -16.27 -2.41 4.67
C PRO A 106 -17.59 -3.00 5.20
N GLU A 107 -18.06 -2.51 6.34
CA GLU A 107 -19.29 -2.96 6.98
C GLU A 107 -20.51 -2.69 6.08
N ALA A 108 -20.60 -1.48 5.52
CA ALA A 108 -21.66 -1.13 4.58
C ALA A 108 -21.61 -2.00 3.31
N MET A 109 -20.42 -2.31 2.80
CA MET A 109 -20.29 -3.21 1.65
C MET A 109 -20.79 -4.62 1.96
N VAL A 110 -20.41 -5.19 3.11
CA VAL A 110 -20.83 -6.53 3.54
C VAL A 110 -22.34 -6.61 3.71
N GLN A 111 -22.96 -5.59 4.31
CA GLN A 111 -24.41 -5.54 4.49
C GLN A 111 -25.16 -5.44 3.16
N ILE A 112 -24.66 -4.64 2.20
CA ILE A 112 -25.23 -4.57 0.85
C ILE A 112 -25.15 -5.92 0.14
N VAL A 113 -24.03 -6.64 0.30
CA VAL A 113 -23.87 -8.00 -0.25
C VAL A 113 -24.83 -8.99 0.42
N ALA A 114 -25.03 -8.89 1.74
CA ALA A 114 -25.98 -9.73 2.46
C ALA A 114 -27.42 -9.55 1.94
N ILE A 115 -27.86 -8.31 1.72
CA ILE A 115 -29.18 -8.02 1.12
C ILE A 115 -29.30 -8.67 -0.26
N ALA A 116 -28.25 -8.59 -1.08
CA ALA A 116 -28.24 -9.19 -2.42
C ALA A 116 -28.33 -10.72 -2.41
N CYS A 117 -27.90 -11.39 -1.34
CA CYS A 117 -28.01 -12.84 -1.16
C CYS A 117 -29.41 -13.28 -0.68
N GLU A 118 -30.27 -12.34 -0.27
CA GLU A 118 -31.62 -12.63 0.18
C GLU A 118 -32.66 -12.44 -0.93
N ALA A 119 -33.81 -13.10 -0.81
CA ALA A 119 -34.88 -12.99 -1.79
C ALA A 119 -35.55 -11.60 -1.72
N PRO A 120 -35.71 -10.85 -2.83
CA PRO A 120 -36.31 -9.51 -2.82
C PRO A 120 -37.72 -9.43 -2.21
N GLN A 121 -38.45 -10.56 -2.22
CA GLN A 121 -39.76 -10.70 -1.60
C GLN A 121 -39.71 -10.46 -0.08
N LYS A 122 -38.60 -10.80 0.58
CA LYS A 122 -38.38 -10.51 2.01
C LYS A 122 -38.34 -9.01 2.31
N PHE A 123 -37.98 -8.20 1.32
CA PHE A 123 -37.93 -6.73 1.41
C PHE A 123 -39.18 -6.06 0.81
N SER A 124 -40.25 -6.85 0.59
CA SER A 124 -41.52 -6.40 0.04
C SER A 124 -41.39 -5.74 -1.35
N ARG A 125 -40.43 -6.20 -2.17
CA ARG A 125 -40.25 -5.73 -3.56
C ARG A 125 -40.90 -6.72 -4.53
N PRO A 126 -41.72 -6.27 -5.51
CA PRO A 126 -42.35 -7.14 -6.51
C PRO A 126 -41.37 -7.46 -7.65
N ILE A 127 -40.17 -7.96 -7.31
CA ILE A 127 -39.11 -8.27 -8.28
C ILE A 127 -38.61 -9.69 -8.09
N THR A 128 -38.22 -10.34 -9.20
CA THR A 128 -37.73 -11.72 -9.19
C THR A 128 -36.23 -11.79 -8.84
N HIS A 129 -35.45 -10.78 -9.24
CA HIS A 129 -34.00 -10.71 -9.02
C HIS A 129 -33.60 -9.30 -8.63
N TRP A 130 -32.54 -9.17 -7.83
CA TRP A 130 -31.96 -7.88 -7.49
C TRP A 130 -31.32 -7.20 -8.70
N THR A 131 -31.75 -5.99 -9.04
CA THR A 131 -30.95 -5.08 -9.86
C THR A 131 -30.05 -4.20 -8.99
N ALA A 132 -28.94 -3.72 -9.56
CA ALA A 132 -28.03 -2.81 -8.86
C ALA A 132 -28.70 -1.48 -8.46
N ARG A 133 -29.78 -1.08 -9.14
CA ARG A 133 -30.58 0.09 -8.79
C ARG A 133 -31.43 -0.18 -7.56
N GLU A 134 -32.16 -1.29 -7.53
CA GLU A 134 -33.01 -1.65 -6.40
C GLU A 134 -32.20 -1.92 -5.13
N LEU A 135 -31.03 -2.55 -5.27
CA LEU A 135 -30.09 -2.70 -4.16
C LEU A 135 -29.57 -1.36 -3.64
N ALA A 136 -29.32 -0.38 -4.51
CA ALA A 136 -28.91 0.96 -4.09
C ALA A 136 -30.03 1.70 -3.35
N GLU A 137 -31.28 1.56 -3.82
CA GLU A 137 -32.46 2.12 -3.16
C GLU A 137 -32.73 1.44 -1.81
N GLU A 138 -32.59 0.11 -1.72
CA GLU A 138 -32.79 -0.64 -0.48
C GLU A 138 -31.68 -0.34 0.54
N ALA A 139 -30.43 -0.24 0.11
CA ALA A 139 -29.31 0.14 0.97
C ALA A 139 -29.48 1.55 1.57
N GLN A 140 -30.06 2.49 0.80
CA GLN A 140 -30.42 3.82 1.30
C GLN A 140 -31.61 3.76 2.27
N LYS A 141 -32.65 2.98 1.94
CA LYS A 141 -33.85 2.81 2.79
C LYS A 141 -33.51 2.22 4.16
N GLN A 142 -32.58 1.27 4.22
CA GLN A 142 -32.10 0.64 5.46
C GLN A 142 -31.07 1.50 6.21
N GLY A 143 -30.71 2.69 5.68
CA GLY A 143 -29.78 3.62 6.32
C GLY A 143 -28.31 3.19 6.31
N LEU A 144 -27.93 2.23 5.45
CA LEU A 144 -26.57 1.69 5.41
C LEU A 144 -25.55 2.69 4.83
N VAL A 145 -26.03 3.58 3.96
CA VAL A 145 -25.23 4.59 3.24
C VAL A 145 -26.11 5.82 2.95
N GLU A 146 -25.55 7.02 3.08
CA GLU A 146 -26.29 8.27 2.81
C GLU A 146 -26.70 8.38 1.33
N ARG A 147 -25.75 8.11 0.42
CA ARG A 147 -26.00 8.04 -1.02
C ARG A 147 -25.08 7.01 -1.66
N ILE A 148 -25.65 6.14 -2.49
CA ILE A 148 -24.87 5.19 -3.28
C ILE A 148 -25.39 5.12 -4.71
N SER A 149 -24.46 5.11 -5.66
CA SER A 149 -24.81 4.95 -7.08
C SER A 149 -25.02 3.46 -7.40
N PRO A 150 -25.94 3.10 -8.32
CA PRO A 150 -26.10 1.73 -8.78
C PRO A 150 -24.80 1.13 -9.35
N ARG A 151 -23.94 1.95 -9.96
CA ARG A 151 -22.62 1.53 -10.44
C ARG A 151 -21.68 1.14 -9.31
N SER A 152 -21.73 1.82 -8.16
CA SER A 152 -20.94 1.49 -6.97
C SER A 152 -21.34 0.13 -6.41
N VAL A 153 -22.65 -0.13 -6.31
CA VAL A 153 -23.18 -1.45 -5.91
C VAL A 153 -22.71 -2.54 -6.88
N GLY A 154 -22.84 -2.29 -8.19
CA GLY A 154 -22.35 -3.24 -9.20
C GLY A 154 -20.85 -3.52 -9.08
N ARG A 155 -20.02 -2.53 -8.71
CA ARG A 155 -18.60 -2.74 -8.44
C ARG A 155 -18.36 -3.59 -7.19
N PHE A 156 -19.14 -3.41 -6.13
CA PHE A 156 -19.03 -4.23 -4.91
C PHE A 156 -19.34 -5.70 -5.20
N LEU A 157 -20.45 -5.97 -5.89
CA LEU A 157 -20.81 -7.33 -6.27
C LEU A 157 -19.74 -7.94 -7.18
N LYS A 158 -19.22 -7.19 -8.17
CA LYS A 158 -18.14 -7.67 -9.04
C LYS A 158 -16.83 -7.93 -8.30
N SER A 159 -16.54 -7.18 -7.24
CA SER A 159 -15.33 -7.43 -6.43
C SER A 159 -15.45 -8.64 -5.51
N VAL A 160 -16.67 -9.04 -5.13
CA VAL A 160 -16.92 -10.17 -4.22
C VAL A 160 -17.16 -11.47 -5.00
N ILE A 161 -17.74 -11.39 -6.19
CA ILE A 161 -17.89 -12.54 -7.08
C ILE A 161 -16.53 -12.82 -7.71
N PRO A 162 -15.89 -13.98 -7.47
CA PRO A 162 -14.67 -14.34 -8.18
C PRO A 162 -14.95 -14.26 -9.67
N SER A 163 -14.12 -13.51 -10.39
CA SER A 163 -14.30 -13.30 -11.82
C SER A 163 -14.40 -14.66 -12.50
N THR A 164 -15.58 -14.96 -13.06
CA THR A 164 -15.77 -16.13 -13.91
C THR A 164 -14.87 -15.94 -15.12
N THR A 165 -13.66 -16.50 -15.06
CA THR A 165 -12.94 -16.85 -16.27
C THR A 165 -13.85 -17.81 -17.00
N SER A 166 -14.51 -17.33 -18.06
CA SER A 166 -15.18 -18.21 -19.01
C SER A 166 -14.08 -19.10 -19.61
N GLN A 167 -13.81 -20.24 -18.97
CA GLN A 167 -13.14 -21.31 -19.68
C GLN A 167 -14.12 -21.78 -20.76
N PRO A 168 -13.78 -21.71 -22.04
CA PRO A 168 -14.62 -22.30 -23.07
C PRO A 168 -14.59 -23.82 -22.86
N LEU A 169 -15.69 -24.36 -22.36
CA LEU A 169 -15.89 -25.79 -22.12
C LEU A 169 -16.35 -26.54 -23.38
N LEU A 170 -15.94 -26.09 -24.57
CA LEU A 170 -16.40 -26.64 -25.85
C LEU A 170 -15.25 -26.94 -26.82
N ALA A 171 -15.06 -28.25 -27.00
CA ALA A 171 -14.45 -28.97 -28.11
C ALA A 171 -12.92 -28.82 -28.34
N GLU A 172 -12.15 -29.80 -27.84
CA GLU A 172 -10.91 -30.20 -28.50
C GLU A 172 -11.23 -30.72 -29.90
N SER A 173 -10.92 -29.93 -30.93
CA SER A 173 -10.99 -30.39 -32.31
C SER A 173 -9.89 -31.44 -32.55
N ARG A 174 -10.22 -32.73 -32.43
CA ARG A 174 -9.36 -33.83 -32.88
C ARG A 174 -9.40 -33.94 -34.39
N HIS A 175 -8.60 -33.14 -35.08
CA HIS A 175 -8.19 -33.43 -36.46
C HIS A 175 -6.68 -33.70 -36.52
N ARG A 176 -6.29 -34.93 -36.16
CA ARG A 176 -5.07 -35.55 -36.68
C ARG A 176 -5.46 -36.27 -37.98
N ARG A 177 -4.97 -35.79 -39.13
CA ARG A 177 -4.90 -36.64 -40.34
C ARG A 177 -3.65 -37.52 -40.24
N PRO A 178 -3.73 -38.82 -40.53
CA PRO A 178 -2.53 -39.64 -40.68
C PRO A 178 -1.77 -39.23 -41.95
N ARG A 179 -0.45 -39.07 -41.83
CA ARG A 179 0.46 -39.05 -42.98
C ARG A 179 0.54 -40.47 -43.53
N SER A 180 0.07 -40.69 -44.74
CA SER A 180 0.39 -41.89 -45.53
C SER A 180 1.87 -41.87 -45.92
N VAL A 181 2.52 -43.03 -45.80
CA VAL A 181 3.85 -43.35 -46.34
C VAL A 181 3.78 -43.36 -47.87
#